data_AF-A0A2R6LAL0-F1
#
_entry.id   AF-A0A2R6LAL0-F1
#
_cell.length_a   1.000
_cell.length_b   1.000
_cell.length_c   1.000
_cell.angle_alpha   90.00
_cell.angle_beta   90.00
_cell.angle_gamma   90.00
#
_symmetry.space_group_name_H-M   'P 1'
#
loop_
_entity.id
_entity.type
_entity.pdbx_description
1 polymer ?
#
loop_
_entity_poly.entity_id
_entity_poly.type
_entity_poly.pdbx_seq_one_letter_code
_entity_poly.pdbx_strand_id
1 'polypeptide(L)'
;MSTHRSVRGFELRDAGYVLAWVLGVALVVPVQTASVVLFDVTELDAAVPDFVFVIVVPAAVLTLGPALAARSAYCGKATGITAGVAFVAFALANDHVAPLWTACGAPTGC
;
A
#
# COMPACT_ATOMS: atom_id res chain seq x y z
N MET A 1 -30.71 -15.65 -25.05
CA MET A 1 -30.19 -14.93 -23.87
C MET A 1 -28.76 -15.42 -23.62
N SER A 2 -27.74 -14.60 -23.86
CA SER A 2 -27.08 -13.81 -22.80
C SER A 2 -25.59 -14.20 -22.61
N THR A 3 -24.79 -14.25 -23.68
CA THR A 3 -23.32 -14.28 -23.57
C THR A 3 -22.75 -12.89 -23.26
N HIS A 4 -23.42 -11.81 -23.70
CA HIS A 4 -23.00 -10.43 -23.43
C HIS A 4 -23.03 -10.02 -21.95
N ARG A 5 -23.82 -10.70 -21.10
CA ARG A 5 -23.91 -10.37 -19.67
C ARG A 5 -22.71 -10.90 -18.87
N SER A 6 -22.02 -11.93 -19.37
CA SER A 6 -20.86 -12.55 -18.73
C SER A 6 -19.57 -11.79 -18.99
N VAL A 7 -19.36 -11.28 -20.22
CA VAL A 7 -18.11 -10.60 -20.60
C VAL A 7 -17.95 -9.27 -19.85
N ARG A 8 -19.01 -8.45 -19.80
CA ARG A 8 -18.99 -7.16 -19.07
C ARG A 8 -18.74 -7.32 -17.57
N GLY A 9 -19.22 -8.40 -16.96
CA GLY A 9 -19.03 -8.65 -15.53
C GLY A 9 -17.59 -9.05 -15.16
N PHE A 10 -16.88 -9.70 -16.09
CA PHE A 10 -15.46 -10.04 -15.92
C PHE A 10 -14.58 -8.79 -16.10
N GLU A 11 -14.84 -8.00 -17.14
CA GLU A 11 -14.09 -6.77 -17.44
C GLU A 11 -14.20 -5.72 -16.32
N LEU A 12 -15.37 -5.53 -15.72
CA LEU A 12 -15.57 -4.60 -14.60
C LEU A 12 -14.87 -5.05 -13.31
N ARG A 13 -14.80 -6.37 -13.06
CA ARG A 13 -14.08 -6.93 -11.91
C ARG A 13 -12.59 -6.70 -12.02
N ASP A 14 -12.02 -7.00 -13.19
CA ASP A 14 -10.59 -6.83 -13.44
C ASP A 14 -10.22 -5.34 -13.44
N ALA A 15 -11.08 -4.48 -13.99
CA ALA A 15 -10.88 -3.02 -13.92
C ALA A 15 -10.88 -2.50 -12.48
N GLY A 16 -11.81 -2.97 -11.62
CA GLY A 16 -11.84 -2.60 -10.20
C GLY A 16 -10.61 -3.08 -9.43
N TYR A 17 -10.10 -4.27 -9.78
CA TYR A 17 -8.87 -4.80 -9.20
C TYR A 17 -7.64 -3.98 -9.61
N VAL A 18 -7.51 -3.65 -10.89
CA VAL A 18 -6.44 -2.78 -11.40
C VAL A 18 -6.51 -1.38 -10.76
N LEU A 19 -7.72 -0.82 -10.64
CA LEU A 19 -7.91 0.48 -9.99
C LEU A 19 -7.44 0.47 -8.54
N ALA A 20 -7.70 -0.62 -7.79
CA ALA A 20 -7.24 -0.75 -6.41
C ALA A 20 -5.71 -0.73 -6.30
N TRP A 21 -5.00 -1.35 -7.27
CA TRP A 21 -3.54 -1.29 -7.36
C TRP A 21 -3.04 0.10 -7.71
N VAL A 22 -3.63 0.75 -8.71
CA VAL A 22 -3.26 2.12 -9.12
C VAL A 22 -3.45 3.10 -7.97
N LEU A 23 -4.57 3.01 -7.25
CA LEU A 23 -4.83 3.81 -6.06
C LEU A 23 -3.81 3.51 -4.96
N GLY A 24 -3.46 2.23 -4.74
CA GLY A 24 -2.41 1.86 -3.80
C GLY A 24 -1.06 2.51 -4.12
N VAL A 25 -0.65 2.50 -5.40
CA VAL A 25 0.59 3.15 -5.85
C VAL A 25 0.52 4.67 -5.64
N ALA A 26 -0.58 5.31 -6.02
CA ALA A 26 -0.77 6.75 -5.83
C ALA A 26 -0.76 7.16 -4.35
N LEU A 27 -1.16 6.25 -3.46
CA LEU A 27 -1.21 6.48 -2.02
C LEU A 27 0.11 6.18 -1.29
N VAL A 28 1.14 5.66 -1.97
CA VAL A 28 2.45 5.35 -1.35
C VAL A 28 3.01 6.55 -0.59
N VAL A 29 3.17 7.68 -1.28
CA VAL A 29 3.71 8.90 -0.69
C VAL A 29 2.86 9.43 0.47
N PRO A 30 1.54 9.70 0.31
CA PRO A 30 0.75 10.29 1.40
C PRO A 30 0.61 9.36 2.61
N VAL A 31 0.52 8.03 2.41
CA VAL A 31 0.45 7.08 3.54
C VAL A 31 1.78 7.02 4.28
N GLN A 32 2.91 7.02 3.56
CA GLN A 32 4.21 7.09 4.18
C GLN A 32 4.40 8.40 4.95
N THR A 33 4.02 9.56 4.38
CA THR A 33 4.06 10.85 5.09
C THR A 33 3.23 10.82 6.36
N ALA A 34 1.98 10.34 6.27
CA ALA A 34 1.09 10.28 7.43
C ALA A 34 1.67 9.38 8.54
N SER A 35 2.31 8.27 8.16
CA SER A 35 2.96 7.36 9.10
C SER A 35 4.12 8.01 9.84
N VAL A 36 4.99 8.75 9.12
CA VAL A 36 6.12 9.48 9.72
C VAL A 36 5.64 10.60 10.65
N VAL A 37 4.63 11.38 10.25
CA VAL A 37 4.07 12.44 11.10
C VAL A 37 3.43 11.86 12.37
N LEU A 38 2.68 10.77 12.25
CA LEU A 38 2.08 10.10 13.40
C LEU A 38 3.16 9.56 14.35
N PHE A 39 4.24 9.01 13.80
CA PHE A 39 5.35 8.48 14.59
C PHE A 39 6.04 9.58 15.42
N ASP A 40 6.34 10.72 14.80
CA ASP A 40 6.94 11.89 15.46
C ASP A 40 6.05 12.44 16.57
N VAL A 41 4.75 12.63 16.29
CA VAL A 41 3.78 13.18 17.26
C VAL A 41 3.52 12.24 18.45
N THR A 42 3.72 10.95 18.28
CA THR A 42 3.44 9.94 19.33
C THR A 42 4.66 9.52 20.14
N GLU A 43 5.86 10.05 19.84
CA GLU A 43 7.12 9.69 20.50
C GLU A 43 7.36 8.16 20.54
N LEU A 44 6.86 7.44 19.52
CA LEU A 44 7.04 5.98 19.43
C LEU A 44 8.47 5.59 19.01
N ASP A 45 9.30 6.57 18.65
CA ASP A 45 10.71 6.44 18.26
C ASP A 45 11.59 5.89 19.37
N ALA A 46 11.23 6.14 20.63
CA ALA A 46 11.91 5.56 21.78
C ALA A 46 11.65 4.05 21.96
N ALA A 47 10.59 3.50 21.37
CA ALA A 47 10.12 2.15 21.66
C ALA A 47 10.14 1.18 20.46
N VAL A 48 10.08 1.70 19.24
CA VAL A 48 9.92 0.87 18.04
C VAL A 48 10.85 1.37 16.92
N PRO A 49 11.53 0.48 16.17
CA PRO A 49 12.45 0.88 15.12
C PRO A 49 11.78 1.67 13.97
N ASP A 50 12.48 2.67 13.43
CA ASP A 50 12.00 3.54 12.34
C ASP A 50 11.50 2.78 11.11
N PHE A 51 12.16 1.67 10.74
CA PHE A 51 11.77 0.87 9.57
C PHE A 51 10.33 0.36 9.66
N VAL A 52 9.81 0.18 10.88
CA VAL A 52 8.43 -0.27 11.10
C VAL A 52 7.44 0.78 10.61
N PHE A 53 7.69 2.07 10.87
CA PHE A 53 6.77 3.16 10.50
C PHE A 53 7.03 3.69 9.11
N VAL A 54 8.26 3.58 8.60
CA VAL A 54 8.60 4.08 7.27
C VAL A 54 8.25 3.05 6.18
N ILE A 55 8.28 1.75 6.50
CA ILE A 55 8.13 0.67 5.50
C ILE A 55 6.96 -0.25 5.86
N VAL A 56 6.96 -0.86 7.05
CA VAL A 56 6.04 -1.96 7.38
C VAL A 56 4.59 -1.48 7.52
N VAL A 57 4.35 -0.43 8.31
CA VAL A 57 3.02 0.12 8.57
C VAL A 57 2.38 0.67 7.29
N PRO A 58 3.07 1.53 6.50
CA PRO A 58 2.54 1.99 5.22
C PRO A 58 2.24 0.85 4.25
N ALA A 59 3.13 -0.14 4.13
CA ALA A 59 2.92 -1.30 3.27
C ALA A 59 1.67 -2.10 3.71
N ALA A 60 1.49 -2.32 5.01
CA ALA A 60 0.33 -3.01 5.55
C ALA A 60 -0.98 -2.27 5.24
N VAL A 61 -1.00 -0.94 5.40
CA VAL A 61 -2.17 -0.10 5.09
C VAL A 61 -2.52 -0.16 3.60
N LEU A 62 -1.52 0.01 2.72
CA LEU A 62 -1.72 0.02 1.27
C LEU A 62 -2.16 -1.34 0.72
N THR A 63 -1.74 -2.42 1.37
CA THR A 63 -2.13 -3.81 1.02
C THR A 63 -3.63 -4.06 1.15
N LEU A 64 -4.32 -3.33 2.02
CA LEU A 64 -5.75 -3.52 2.28
C LEU A 64 -6.59 -3.33 1.01
N GLY A 65 -6.27 -2.35 0.17
CA GLY A 65 -7.00 -2.08 -1.07
C GLY A 65 -7.03 -3.29 -2.02
N PRO A 66 -5.85 -3.75 -2.50
CA PRO A 66 -5.76 -4.94 -3.36
C PRO A 66 -6.30 -6.22 -2.70
N ALA A 67 -6.10 -6.40 -1.39
CA ALA A 67 -6.60 -7.57 -0.67
C ALA A 67 -8.14 -7.59 -0.60
N LEU A 68 -8.76 -6.45 -0.28
CA LEU A 68 -10.23 -6.33 -0.24
C LEU A 68 -10.83 -6.48 -1.65
N ALA A 69 -10.19 -5.91 -2.67
CA ALA A 69 -10.58 -6.11 -4.07
C ALA A 69 -10.46 -7.59 -4.49
N ALA A 70 -9.38 -8.26 -4.09
CA ALA A 70 -9.21 -9.69 -4.37
C ALA A 70 -10.26 -10.55 -3.67
N ARG A 71 -10.66 -10.19 -2.45
CA ARG A 71 -11.69 -10.90 -1.68
C ARG A 71 -13.08 -10.74 -2.28
N SER A 72 -13.41 -9.58 -2.84
CA SER A 72 -14.72 -9.33 -3.44
C SER A 72 -14.83 -9.87 -4.87
N ALA A 73 -13.71 -9.95 -5.60
CA ALA A 73 -13.67 -10.42 -6.98
C ALA A 73 -13.37 -11.93 -7.13
N TYR A 74 -12.56 -12.51 -6.23
CA TYR A 74 -12.02 -13.88 -6.34
C TYR A 74 -12.21 -14.70 -5.04
N CYS A 75 -11.59 -15.89 -4.99
CA CYS A 75 -11.64 -16.79 -3.82
C CYS A 75 -10.66 -16.38 -2.71
N GLY A 76 -10.90 -16.86 -1.48
CA GLY A 76 -10.05 -16.53 -0.32
C GLY A 76 -8.55 -16.86 -0.45
N LYS A 77 -8.19 -17.89 -1.23
CA LYS A 77 -6.77 -18.18 -1.56
C LYS A 77 -6.13 -17.04 -2.37
N ALA A 78 -6.85 -16.44 -3.31
CA ALA A 78 -6.37 -15.32 -4.12
C ALA A 78 -6.21 -14.04 -3.28
N THR A 79 -7.03 -13.85 -2.24
CA THR A 79 -6.88 -12.78 -1.26
C THR A 79 -5.55 -12.87 -0.52
N GLY A 80 -5.20 -14.05 0.00
CA GLY A 80 -3.93 -14.25 0.72
C GLY A 80 -2.71 -14.01 -0.17
N ILE A 81 -2.72 -14.55 -1.38
CA ILE A 81 -1.65 -14.33 -2.36
C ILE A 81 -1.54 -12.85 -2.73
N THR A 82 -2.67 -12.19 -3.03
CA THR A 82 -2.68 -10.77 -3.37
C THR A 82 -2.16 -9.93 -2.21
N ALA A 83 -2.57 -10.22 -0.98
CA ALA A 83 -2.12 -9.49 0.20
C ALA A 83 -0.61 -9.63 0.38
N GLY A 84 -0.07 -10.84 0.25
CA GLY A 84 1.38 -11.06 0.34
C GLY A 84 2.16 -10.32 -0.76
N VAL A 85 1.71 -10.41 -2.01
CA VAL A 85 2.36 -9.74 -3.15
C VAL A 85 2.27 -8.22 -3.01
N ALA A 86 1.11 -7.68 -2.66
CA ALA A 86 0.92 -6.26 -2.45
C ALA A 86 1.76 -5.73 -1.28
N PHE A 87 1.84 -6.48 -0.18
CA PHE A 87 2.69 -6.09 0.95
C PHE A 87 4.16 -5.99 0.55
N VAL A 88 4.70 -7.00 -0.14
CA VAL A 88 6.10 -6.97 -0.60
C VAL A 88 6.31 -5.82 -1.59
N ALA A 89 5.41 -5.65 -2.55
CA ALA A 89 5.52 -4.59 -3.55
C ALA A 89 5.50 -3.18 -2.91
N PHE A 90 4.57 -2.94 -1.98
CA PHE A 90 4.50 -1.64 -1.29
C PHE A 90 5.64 -1.45 -0.28
N ALA A 91 6.14 -2.52 0.36
CA ALA A 91 7.32 -2.41 1.22
C ALA A 91 8.54 -1.95 0.42
N LEU A 92 8.77 -2.55 -0.76
CA LEU A 92 9.83 -2.11 -1.68
C LEU A 92 9.62 -0.68 -2.18
N ALA A 93 8.39 -0.31 -2.52
CA ALA A 93 8.07 1.05 -2.94
C ALA A 93 8.35 2.07 -1.83
N ASN A 94 7.94 1.78 -0.59
CA ASN A 94 8.20 2.65 0.56
C ASN A 94 9.70 2.75 0.89
N ASP A 95 10.46 1.66 0.77
CA ASP A 95 11.92 1.67 0.93
C ASP A 95 12.60 2.60 -0.09
N HIS A 96 12.15 2.60 -1.35
CA HIS A 96 12.69 3.51 -2.37
C HIS A 96 12.31 4.98 -2.17
N VAL A 97 11.18 5.27 -1.52
CA VAL A 97 10.72 6.64 -1.24
C VAL A 97 11.30 7.16 0.08
N ALA A 98 11.71 6.28 1.01
CA ALA A 98 12.28 6.67 2.31
C ALA A 98 13.49 7.64 2.23
N PRO A 99 14.46 7.47 1.30
CA PRO A 99 15.60 8.39 1.19
C PRO A 99 15.20 9.82 0.83
N LEU A 100 14.09 10.03 0.12
CA LEU A 100 13.59 11.36 -0.22
C LEU A 100 13.21 12.14 1.05
N TRP A 101 12.74 11.46 2.10
CA TRP A 101 12.44 12.09 3.39
C TRP A 101 13.70 12.42 4.17
N THR A 102 14.72 11.55 4.16
CA THR A 102 16.02 11.88 4.75
C THR A 102 16.70 13.05 4.02
N ALA A 103 16.38 13.29 2.75
CA ALA A 103 16.85 14.47 2.03
C ALA A 103 16.04 15.75 2.35
N CYS A 104 14.74 15.62 2.64
CA CYS A 104 13.89 16.74 3.06
C CYS A 104 14.00 17.08 4.55
N GLY A 105 14.56 16.18 5.36
CA GLY A 105 14.69 16.30 6.81
C GLY A 105 16.10 16.07 7.35
N ALA A 106 17.13 15.92 6.49
CA ALA A 106 18.49 16.13 6.96
C ALA A 106 18.52 17.55 7.54
N PRO A 107 18.80 17.73 8.84
CA PRO A 107 19.23 19.03 9.28
C PRO A 107 20.41 19.35 8.38
N THR A 108 20.29 20.43 7.60
CA THR A 108 21.45 21.05 6.99
C THR A 108 22.45 21.23 8.13
N GLY A 109 23.46 20.36 8.17
CA GLY A 109 24.61 20.53 9.03
C GLY A 109 25.30 21.80 8.56
N CYS A 110 24.90 22.91 9.18
CA CYS A 110 25.56 24.19 9.28
C CYS A 110 25.40 24.64 10.73
#